data_AF-A0A6P3X770-F1
#
_entry.id   AF-A0A6P3X770-F1
#
_cell.length_a   1.000
_cell.length_b   1.000
_cell.length_c   1.000
_cell.angle_alpha   90.00
_cell.angle_beta   90.00
_cell.angle_gamma   90.00
#
_symmetry.space_group_name_H-M   'P 1'
#
loop_
_entity.id
_entity.type
_entity.pdbx_description
1 polymer ?
#
loop_
_entity_poly.entity_id
_entity_poly.type
_entity_poly.pdbx_seq_one_letter_code
_entity_poly.pdbx_strand_id
1 'polypeptide(L)'
;MTNMAPTAAVCYSFVLVLALSFISLANSASGYYASAKVESCSGCSLNRLPDVKHFIFEDLPQYNNVEFKHIQGAVPELVFFNEHEEEVERLVLSSLTREECNDLLVSKGFTKKIKDNKDEM
;
A
#
# COMPACT_ATOMS: atom_id res chain seq x y z
N MET A 1 -55.82 -18.46 13.96
CA MET A 1 -55.16 -18.63 12.66
C MET A 1 -54.01 -17.62 12.58
N THR A 2 -52.85 -17.96 13.12
CA THR A 2 -51.65 -17.12 12.99
C THR A 2 -50.73 -17.79 11.97
N ASN A 3 -50.60 -17.13 10.81
CA ASN A 3 -49.78 -17.57 9.70
C ASN A 3 -48.31 -17.64 10.14
N MET A 4 -47.81 -18.85 10.33
CA MET A 4 -46.40 -19.13 10.53
C MET A 4 -45.73 -19.01 9.16
N ALA A 5 -45.11 -17.85 8.90
CA ALA A 5 -44.25 -17.68 7.73
C ALA A 5 -43.17 -18.78 7.75
N PRO A 6 -42.80 -19.35 6.59
CA PRO A 6 -41.85 -20.46 6.55
C PRO A 6 -40.51 -19.96 7.11
N THR A 7 -40.08 -20.55 8.23
CA THR A 7 -38.82 -20.24 8.93
C THR A 7 -37.62 -20.24 7.99
N ALA A 8 -37.66 -21.07 6.94
CA ALA A 8 -36.66 -21.09 5.87
C ALA A 8 -36.51 -19.75 5.13
N ALA A 9 -37.60 -19.04 4.82
CA ALA A 9 -37.54 -17.78 4.07
C ALA A 9 -36.92 -16.63 4.90
N VAL A 10 -37.09 -16.68 6.22
CA VAL A 10 -36.47 -15.72 7.16
C VAL A 10 -34.97 -16.00 7.28
N CYS A 11 -34.56 -17.27 7.31
CA CYS A 11 -33.15 -17.65 7.33
C CYS A 11 -32.44 -17.29 6.01
N TYR A 12 -33.06 -17.55 4.86
CA TYR A 12 -32.47 -17.21 3.56
C TYR A 12 -32.28 -15.70 3.37
N SER A 13 -33.25 -14.89 3.82
CA SER A 13 -33.13 -13.44 3.75
C SER A 13 -32.06 -12.90 4.70
N PHE A 14 -31.92 -13.46 5.91
CA PHE A 14 -30.87 -13.06 6.85
C PHE A 14 -29.45 -13.43 6.36
N VAL A 15 -29.28 -14.61 5.74
CA VAL A 15 -28.01 -15.04 5.13
C VAL A 15 -27.67 -14.19 3.91
N LEU A 16 -28.66 -13.82 3.09
CA LEU A 16 -28.46 -12.94 1.93
C LEU A 16 -28.04 -11.53 2.35
N VAL A 17 -28.65 -10.95 3.39
CA VAL A 17 -28.28 -9.63 3.91
C VAL A 17 -26.87 -9.64 4.53
N LEU A 18 -26.51 -10.68 5.27
CA LEU A 18 -25.15 -10.86 5.77
C LEU A 18 -24.15 -10.96 4.62
N ALA A 19 -24.40 -11.81 3.62
CA ALA A 19 -23.53 -11.96 2.45
C ALA A 19 -23.35 -10.65 1.65
N LEU A 20 -24.42 -9.87 1.47
CA LEU A 20 -24.34 -8.57 0.81
C LEU A 20 -23.55 -7.53 1.61
N SER A 21 -23.64 -7.56 2.95
CA SER A 21 -22.86 -6.66 3.81
C SER A 21 -21.35 -6.93 3.78
N PHE A 22 -20.93 -8.19 3.58
CA PHE A 22 -19.51 -8.54 3.42
C PHE A 22 -18.90 -8.02 2.11
N ILE A 23 -19.70 -7.93 1.03
CA ILE A 23 -19.21 -7.44 -0.27
C ILE A 23 -18.87 -5.94 -0.20
N SER A 24 -19.64 -5.15 0.55
CA SER A 24 -19.42 -3.70 0.66
C SER A 24 -18.16 -3.31 1.45
N LEU A 25 -17.64 -4.17 2.33
CA LEU A 25 -16.42 -3.86 3.11
C LEU A 25 -15.14 -4.00 2.27
N ALA A 26 -15.16 -4.82 1.23
CA ALA A 26 -13.97 -5.12 0.43
C ALA A 26 -13.56 -4.02 -0.56
N ASN A 27 -14.35 -2.95 -0.74
CA ASN A 27 -14.18 -2.00 -1.85
C ASN A 27 -13.90 -0.54 -1.42
N SER A 28 -13.29 -0.30 -0.26
CA SER A 28 -12.83 1.04 0.14
C SER A 28 -11.32 1.20 -0.07
N ALA A 29 -10.85 0.97 -1.29
CA ALA A 29 -9.43 1.06 -1.66
C ALA A 29 -9.12 2.24 -2.60
N SER A 30 -9.83 3.36 -2.46
CA SER A 30 -9.46 4.61 -3.14
C SER A 30 -9.25 5.72 -2.13
N GLY A 31 -7.98 6.10 -1.90
CA GLY A 31 -7.61 7.30 -1.16
C GLY A 31 -7.21 7.12 0.31
N TYR A 32 -6.97 5.90 0.80
CA TYR A 32 -6.54 5.71 2.19
C TYR A 32 -5.08 6.15 2.43
N TYR A 33 -4.20 5.95 1.45
CA TYR A 33 -2.81 6.40 1.48
C TYR A 33 -2.63 7.57 0.51
N ALA A 34 -2.07 8.67 1.01
CA ALA A 34 -1.80 9.88 0.24
C ALA A 34 -0.32 10.00 -0.15
N SER A 35 0.59 9.60 0.75
CA SER A 35 2.04 9.63 0.49
C SER A 35 2.75 8.48 1.19
N ALA A 36 3.99 8.19 0.78
CA ALA A 36 4.83 7.21 1.44
C ALA A 36 6.29 7.71 1.57
N LYS A 37 7.00 7.21 2.57
CA LYS A 37 8.41 7.54 2.82
C LYS A 37 9.18 6.28 3.11
N VAL A 38 10.33 6.10 2.45
CA VAL A 38 11.29 5.11 2.90
C VAL A 38 12.27 5.76 3.86
N GLU A 39 12.27 5.31 5.11
CA GLU A 39 13.19 5.75 6.13
C GLU A 39 14.32 4.73 6.27
N SER A 40 15.58 5.14 6.05
CA SER A 40 16.72 4.24 6.24
C SER A 40 18.03 4.99 6.46
N CYS A 41 18.99 4.33 7.11
CA CYS A 41 20.38 4.76 7.05
C CYS A 41 20.94 4.51 5.65
N SER A 42 21.50 5.55 5.02
CA SER A 42 22.12 5.48 3.69
C SER A 42 23.45 4.71 3.70
N GLY A 43 23.96 4.39 4.89
CA GLY A 43 25.25 3.75 5.12
C GLY A 43 25.19 2.22 5.15
N CYS A 44 25.87 1.62 6.13
CA CYS A 44 26.22 0.19 6.16
C CYS A 44 25.03 -0.79 6.05
N SER A 45 23.82 -0.43 6.48
CA SER A 45 22.66 -1.32 6.44
C SER A 45 22.22 -1.61 5.00
N LEU A 46 22.08 -0.59 4.16
CA LEU A 46 21.67 -0.75 2.75
C LEU A 46 22.73 -1.45 1.90
N ASN A 47 24.02 -1.34 2.23
CA ASN A 47 25.07 -2.05 1.50
C ASN A 47 24.99 -3.58 1.65
N ARG A 48 24.27 -4.09 2.66
CA ARG A 48 24.00 -5.52 2.86
C ARG A 48 22.69 -5.98 2.22
N LEU A 49 21.89 -5.03 1.72
CA LEU A 49 20.54 -5.25 1.18
C LEU A 49 20.48 -4.67 -0.24
N PRO A 50 21.10 -5.33 -1.23
CA PRO A 50 21.23 -4.80 -2.59
C PRO A 50 19.87 -4.54 -3.24
N ASP A 51 18.91 -5.44 -3.06
CA ASP A 51 17.57 -5.31 -3.63
C ASP A 51 16.84 -4.07 -3.12
N VAL A 52 16.82 -3.89 -1.80
CA VAL A 52 16.24 -2.71 -1.14
C VAL A 52 16.97 -1.43 -1.56
N LYS A 53 18.30 -1.49 -1.71
CA LYS A 53 19.11 -0.35 -2.16
C LYS A 53 18.76 0.05 -3.59
N HIS A 54 18.64 -0.91 -4.51
CA HIS A 54 18.25 -0.65 -5.89
C HIS A 54 16.82 -0.10 -5.96
N PHE A 55 15.89 -0.66 -5.19
CA PHE A 55 14.54 -0.10 -5.06
C PHE A 55 14.57 1.37 -4.65
N ILE A 56 15.29 1.73 -3.58
CA ILE A 56 15.35 3.11 -3.05
C ILE A 56 15.96 4.10 -4.05
N PHE A 57 17.05 3.73 -4.73
CA PHE A 57 17.80 4.68 -5.54
C PHE A 57 17.43 4.69 -7.03
N GLU A 58 16.82 3.63 -7.55
CA GLU A 58 16.49 3.51 -8.98
C GLU A 58 14.97 3.56 -9.24
N ASP A 59 14.16 2.86 -8.43
CA ASP A 59 12.73 2.73 -8.67
C ASP A 59 11.91 3.77 -7.95
N LEU A 60 12.19 3.99 -6.65
CA LEU A 60 11.45 4.90 -5.80
C LEU A 60 11.37 6.33 -6.36
N PRO A 61 12.42 6.92 -6.97
CA PRO A 61 12.34 8.23 -7.62
C PRO A 61 11.33 8.28 -8.78
N GLN A 62 10.95 7.13 -9.34
CA GLN A 62 9.95 7.04 -10.39
C GLN A 62 8.53 7.12 -9.86
N TYR A 63 8.26 6.98 -8.56
CA TYR A 63 6.89 7.05 -8.02
C TYR A 63 6.46 8.49 -7.69
N ASN A 64 5.16 8.78 -7.82
CA ASN A 64 4.56 10.01 -7.33
C ASN A 64 4.28 9.90 -5.83
N ASN A 65 4.47 11.00 -5.08
CA ASN A 65 4.17 11.09 -3.64
C ASN A 65 4.90 10.04 -2.78
N VAL A 66 6.06 9.56 -3.24
CA VAL A 66 6.96 8.69 -2.47
C VAL A 66 8.33 9.35 -2.40
N GLU A 67 8.90 9.42 -1.20
CA GLU A 67 10.23 10.01 -0.98
C GLU A 67 11.14 9.10 -0.15
N PHE A 68 12.45 9.31 -0.28
CA PHE A 68 13.44 8.68 0.58
C PHE A 68 13.91 9.67 1.64
N LYS A 69 13.84 9.26 2.91
CA LYS A 69 14.30 10.03 4.06
C LYS A 69 15.45 9.31 4.73
N HIS A 70 16.58 10.00 4.77
CA HIS A 70 17.75 9.48 5.43
C HIS A 70 17.66 9.64 6.97
N ILE A 71 17.80 8.53 7.70
CA ILE A 71 17.84 8.52 9.17
C ILE A 71 19.03 7.69 9.63
N GLN A 72 19.94 8.31 10.38
CA GLN A 72 21.15 7.67 10.88
C GLN A 72 20.80 6.47 11.79
N GLY A 73 21.37 5.30 11.49
CA GLY A 73 21.17 4.08 12.27
C GLY A 73 19.80 3.41 12.09
N ALA A 74 18.89 3.97 11.30
CA ALA A 74 17.59 3.35 11.04
C ALA A 74 17.72 2.12 10.14
N VAL A 75 16.88 1.12 10.42
CA VAL A 75 16.59 0.02 9.51
C VAL A 75 15.73 0.53 8.34
N PRO A 76 15.83 -0.07 7.15
CA PRO A 76 15.01 0.35 6.02
C PRO A 76 13.55 -0.03 6.23
N GLU A 77 12.70 0.98 6.33
CA GLU A 77 11.25 0.86 6.51
C GLU A 77 10.49 1.71 5.51
N LEU A 78 9.37 1.20 5.01
CA LEU A 78 8.41 1.94 4.20
C LEU A 78 7.24 2.37 5.09
N VAL A 79 7.02 3.68 5.14
CA VAL A 79 6.03 4.32 5.99
C VAL A 79 4.97 4.98 5.11
N PHE A 80 3.70 4.68 5.34
CA PHE A 80 2.59 5.24 4.60
C PHE A 80 1.85 6.29 5.43
N PHE A 81 1.41 7.35 4.77
CA PHE A 81 0.72 8.48 5.39
C PHE A 81 -0.64 8.72 4.73
N ASN A 82 -1.61 9.19 5.52
CA ASN A 82 -2.89 9.67 5.00
C ASN A 82 -2.80 11.13 4.51
N GLU A 83 -3.93 11.70 4.08
CA GLU A 83 -4.02 13.10 3.60
C GLU A 83 -3.71 14.14 4.68
N HIS A 84 -3.75 13.76 5.97
CA HIS A 84 -3.42 14.61 7.12
C HIS A 84 -1.95 14.48 7.55
N GLU A 85 -1.11 13.81 6.75
CA GLU A 85 0.30 13.51 7.06
C GLU A 85 0.49 12.66 8.33
N GLU A 86 -0.53 11.90 8.73
CA GLU A 86 -0.45 10.98 9.86
C GLU A 86 0.06 9.62 9.38
N GLU A 87 0.98 9.01 10.15
CA GLU A 87 1.47 7.66 9.87
C GLU A 87 0.35 6.65 10.06
N VAL A 88 0.09 5.87 9.00
CA VAL A 88 -0.98 4.88 8.96
C VAL A 88 -0.42 3.46 9.07
N GLU A 89 0.70 3.21 8.41
CA GLU A 89 1.30 1.88 8.32
C GLU A 89 2.81 1.98 8.14
N ARG A 90 3.54 1.05 8.75
CA ARG A 90 5.00 0.94 8.66
C ARG A 90 5.40 -0.51 8.42
N LEU A 91 6.22 -0.75 7.39
CA LEU A 91 6.67 -2.07 6.97
C LEU A 91 8.20 -2.11 6.87
N VAL A 92 8.81 -3.16 7.42
CA VAL A 92 10.25 -3.39 7.32
C VAL A 92 10.60 -3.97 5.95
N LEU A 93 11.55 -3.35 5.25
CA LEU A 93 11.95 -3.77 3.90
C LEU A 93 13.11 -4.78 3.90
N SER A 94 13.78 -5.00 5.03
CA SER A 94 15.03 -5.78 5.10
C SER A 94 14.91 -7.24 4.64
N SER A 95 13.70 -7.80 4.62
CA SER A 95 13.44 -9.18 4.20
C SER A 95 12.80 -9.29 2.81
N LEU A 96 12.63 -8.16 2.11
CA LEU A 96 11.89 -8.10 0.85
C LEU A 96 12.83 -7.92 -0.34
N THR A 97 12.42 -8.47 -1.49
CA THR A 97 13.10 -8.23 -2.77
C THR A 97 12.70 -6.88 -3.36
N ARG A 98 13.39 -6.48 -4.43
CA ARG A 98 13.13 -5.24 -5.16
C ARG A 98 11.72 -5.26 -5.74
N GLU A 99 11.29 -6.39 -6.30
CA GLU A 99 9.97 -6.60 -6.88
C GLU A 99 8.89 -6.51 -5.81
N GLU A 100 9.08 -7.18 -4.67
CA GLU A 100 8.13 -7.14 -3.55
C GLU A 100 7.98 -5.70 -3.00
N CYS A 101 9.06 -4.92 -2.95
CA CYS A 101 9.00 -3.51 -2.57
C CYS A 101 8.18 -2.66 -3.56
N ASN A 102 8.34 -2.90 -4.87
CA ASN A 102 7.55 -2.22 -5.90
C ASN A 102 6.07 -2.64 -5.82
N ASP A 103 5.80 -3.93 -5.60
CA ASP A 103 4.45 -4.48 -5.49
C ASP A 103 3.70 -3.93 -4.27
N LEU A 104 4.40 -3.66 -3.16
CA LEU A 104 3.81 -2.96 -2.01
C LEU A 104 3.30 -1.56 -2.40
N LEU A 105 4.09 -0.78 -3.14
CA LEU A 105 3.64 0.54 -3.59
C LEU A 105 2.45 0.44 -4.55
N VAL A 106 2.52 -0.45 -5.53
CA VAL A 106 1.47 -0.62 -6.54
C VAL A 106 0.16 -1.12 -5.92
N SER A 107 0.23 -2.11 -5.02
CA SER A 107 -0.95 -2.65 -4.33
C SER A 107 -1.62 -1.63 -3.41
N LYS A 108 -0.87 -0.64 -2.93
CA LYS A 108 -1.37 0.47 -2.11
C LYS A 108 -1.83 1.68 -2.95
N GLY A 109 -1.77 1.60 -4.28
CA GLY A 109 -2.30 2.59 -5.21
C GLY A 109 -1.29 3.64 -5.69
N PHE A 110 -0.01 3.49 -5.39
CA PHE A 110 1.02 4.42 -5.86
C PHE A 110 1.38 4.15 -7.33
N THR A 111 1.47 5.23 -8.11
CA THR A 111 1.74 5.16 -9.55
C THR A 111 3.10 5.77 -9.89
N LYS A 112 3.71 5.25 -10.95
CA LYS A 112 4.94 5.82 -11.51
C LYS A 112 4.63 7.11 -12.27
N LYS A 113 5.58 8.05 -12.23
CA LYS A 113 5.63 9.27 -13.02
C LYS A 113 5.56 8.90 -14.49
N ILE A 114 4.62 9.49 -15.21
CA ILE A 114 4.54 9.37 -16.66
C ILE A 114 5.72 10.18 -17.21
N LYS A 115 6.67 9.51 -17.86
CA LYS A 115 7.69 10.20 -18.66
C LYS A 115 7.00 10.67 -19.92
N ASP A 116 6.51 11.91 -19.92
CA ASP A 116 6.08 12.57 -21.15
C ASP A 116 7.32 12.70 -22.05
N ASN A 117 7.42 11.81 -23.03
CA ASN A 117 8.47 11.85 -24.05
C ASN A 117 8.14 13.02 -24.98
N LYS A 118 8.54 14.24 -24.59
CA LYS A 118 8.22 15.51 -25.27
C LYS A 118 9.46 16.23 -25.81
N ASP A 119 10.51 15.48 -26.12
CA ASP A 119 11.76 16.02 -26.70
C ASP A 119 12.16 15.31 -28.00
N GLU A 120 11.21 15.14 -28.93
CA GLU A 120 11.52 14.96 -30.35
C GLU A 120 10.77 16.04 -31.16
N MET A 121 11.41 17.19 -31.34
CA MET A 121 11.16 18.12 -32.46
C MET A 121 12.46 18.80 -32.88
#